data_AF-A0A1S3YZ44-F1
#
_entry.id   AF-A0A1S3YZ44-F1
#
_cell.length_a   1.000
_cell.length_b   1.000
_cell.length_c   1.000
_cell.angle_alpha   90.00
_cell.angle_beta   90.00
_cell.angle_gamma   90.00
#
_symmetry.space_group_name_H-M   'P 1'
#
loop_
_entity.id
_entity.type
_entity.pdbx_description
1 polymer ?
#
loop_
_entity_poly.entity_id
_entity_poly.type
_entity_poly.pdbx_seq_one_letter_code
_entity_poly.pdbx_strand_id
1 'polypeptide(L)'
;MTSNIAESINAANKDARELPVMRLLEYMTNLLQQWNNKNRKSAMETSTKLGEKYDKLLRENLIASEQMTVRPATDQLYIVLERVRRNIVCLEEGTCSCGKFQMDELPCPHAWAVLKNQQLKPGQELILLPKAKLVVVNCMATLGPYFPLFLK
;
A
#
# COMPACT_ATOMS: atom_id res chain seq x y z
N MET A 1 -41.21 8.03 36.07
CA MET A 1 -39.90 7.58 35.52
C MET A 1 -38.81 8.29 36.31
N THR A 2 -38.17 7.59 37.24
CA THR A 2 -36.98 8.10 37.97
C THR A 2 -35.77 7.44 37.35
N SER A 3 -34.92 8.21 36.65
CA SER A 3 -33.62 7.69 36.22
C SER A 3 -32.80 7.34 37.46
N ASN A 4 -32.27 6.13 37.45
CA ASN A 4 -31.40 5.59 38.48
C ASN A 4 -30.10 6.40 38.55
N ILE A 5 -29.71 6.85 39.74
CA ILE A 5 -28.50 7.65 39.97
C ILE A 5 -27.24 6.97 39.39
N ALA A 6 -27.14 5.65 39.47
CA ALA A 6 -26.05 4.89 38.89
C ALA A 6 -26.04 4.91 37.36
N GLU A 7 -27.20 4.95 36.69
CA GLU A 7 -27.27 5.10 35.24
C GLU A 7 -26.81 6.49 34.80
N SER A 8 -27.23 7.55 35.51
CA SER A 8 -26.80 8.92 35.23
C SER A 8 -25.29 9.11 35.44
N ILE A 9 -24.73 8.51 36.50
CA ILE A 9 -23.29 8.55 36.78
C ILE A 9 -22.52 7.74 35.73
N ASN A 10 -23.00 6.55 35.35
CA ASN A 10 -22.35 5.73 34.33
C ASN A 10 -22.39 6.39 32.95
N ALA A 11 -23.48 7.08 32.59
CA ALA A 11 -23.59 7.82 31.34
C ALA A 11 -22.58 8.99 31.29
N ALA A 12 -22.51 9.81 32.33
CA ALA A 12 -21.56 10.93 32.40
C ALA A 12 -20.09 10.46 32.41
N ASN A 13 -19.80 9.31 33.01
CA ASN A 13 -18.44 8.76 33.10
C ASN A 13 -18.03 7.95 31.86
N LYS A 14 -18.99 7.55 31.02
CA LYS A 14 -18.74 6.87 29.74
C LYS A 14 -18.02 7.82 28.77
N ASP A 15 -18.52 9.04 28.61
CA ASP A 15 -17.91 10.05 27.73
C ASP A 15 -16.50 10.41 28.19
N ALA A 16 -16.31 10.52 29.52
CA ALA A 16 -15.01 10.74 30.13
C ALA A 16 -14.04 9.55 30.02
N ARG A 17 -14.49 8.33 29.67
CA ARG A 17 -13.64 7.16 29.37
C ARG A 17 -13.35 7.02 27.89
N GLU A 18 -14.31 7.38 27.04
CA GLU A 18 -14.15 7.39 25.59
C GLU A 18 -13.15 8.47 25.15
N LEU A 19 -13.17 9.65 25.77
CA LEU A 19 -12.20 10.73 25.51
C LEU A 19 -10.73 10.33 25.74
N PRO A 20 -10.32 9.76 26.90
CA PRO A 20 -8.96 9.25 27.12
C PRO A 20 -8.53 8.19 26.12
N VAL A 21 -9.42 7.26 25.76
CA VAL A 21 -9.14 6.22 24.77
C VAL A 21 -8.97 6.84 23.38
N MET A 22 -9.85 7.76 23.00
CA MET A 22 -9.78 8.45 21.72
C MET A 22 -8.51 9.29 21.60
N ARG A 23 -8.14 10.03 22.66
CA ARG A 23 -6.89 10.80 22.72
C ARG A 23 -5.65 9.91 22.59
N LEU A 24 -5.67 8.74 23.21
CA LEU A 24 -4.59 7.77 23.09
C LEU A 24 -4.48 7.21 21.67
N LEU A 25 -5.61 6.86 21.05
CA LEU A 25 -5.66 6.39 19.66
C LEU A 25 -5.20 7.49 18.69
N GLU A 26 -5.67 8.73 18.84
CA GLU A 26 -5.23 9.88 18.05
C GLU A 26 -3.71 10.10 18.15
N TYR A 27 -3.16 9.95 19.35
CA TYR A 27 -1.72 10.05 19.57
C TYR A 27 -0.96 8.93 18.88
N MET A 28 -1.40 7.67 19.02
CA MET A 28 -0.80 6.52 18.33
C MET A 28 -0.89 6.65 16.81
N THR A 29 -2.05 7.06 16.28
CA THR A 29 -2.23 7.30 14.84
C THR A 29 -1.30 8.41 14.35
N ASN A 30 -1.13 9.50 15.11
CA ASN A 30 -0.17 10.55 14.78
C ASN A 30 1.28 10.03 14.76
N LEU A 31 1.68 9.21 15.73
CA LEU A 31 3.02 8.61 15.76
C LEU A 31 3.24 7.70 14.55
N LEU A 32 2.26 6.85 14.21
CA LEU A 32 2.32 5.99 13.04
C LEU A 32 2.39 6.80 11.74
N GLN A 33 1.60 7.86 11.62
CA GLN A 33 1.63 8.76 10.46
C GLN A 33 2.98 9.47 10.33
N GLN A 34 3.54 10.01 11.43
CA GLN A 34 4.85 10.65 11.42
C GLN A 34 5.96 9.67 11.05
N TRP A 35 5.95 8.47 11.63
CA TRP A 35 6.91 7.41 11.32
C TRP A 35 6.81 6.96 9.85
N ASN A 36 5.59 6.73 9.35
CA ASN A 36 5.35 6.40 7.94
C ASN A 36 5.83 7.52 7.00
N ASN A 37 5.56 8.78 7.32
CA ASN A 37 5.99 9.92 6.53
C ASN A 37 7.52 10.05 6.51
N LYS A 38 8.18 9.89 7.66
CA LYS A 38 9.64 9.91 7.76
C LYS A 38 10.27 8.77 6.97
N ASN A 39 9.77 7.55 7.13
CA ASN A 39 10.26 6.40 6.40
C ASN A 39 10.01 6.51 4.90
N ARG A 40 8.87 7.07 4.48
CA ARG A 40 8.60 7.37 3.07
C ARG A 40 9.64 8.34 2.52
N LYS A 41 9.91 9.44 3.23
CA LYS A 41 10.92 10.43 2.83
C LYS A 41 12.31 9.79 2.72
N SER A 42 12.74 9.06 3.75
CA SER A 42 14.02 8.35 3.73
C SER A 42 14.11 7.27 2.64
N ALA A 43 13.02 6.56 2.33
CA ALA A 43 12.99 5.57 1.25
C ALA A 43 12.89 6.18 -0.15
N MET A 44 12.47 7.44 -0.28
CA MET A 44 12.58 8.22 -1.53
C MET A 44 14.01 8.74 -1.70
N GLU A 45 14.67 9.16 -0.62
CA GLU A 45 16.07 9.62 -0.61
C GLU A 45 17.07 8.45 -0.77
N THR A 46 16.72 7.26 -0.27
CA THR A 46 17.54 6.06 -0.36
C THR A 46 17.08 5.21 -1.53
N SER A 47 17.88 5.15 -2.59
CA SER A 47 17.73 4.14 -3.66
C SER A 47 18.23 2.78 -3.15
N THR A 48 17.53 2.19 -2.18
CA THR A 48 17.81 0.82 -1.75
C THR A 48 17.30 -0.15 -2.82
N LYS A 49 18.16 -1.10 -3.24
CA LYS A 49 17.71 -2.28 -4.00
C LYS A 49 16.59 -2.95 -3.20
N LEU A 50 15.46 -3.21 -3.85
CA LEU A 50 14.49 -4.15 -3.31
C LEU A 50 15.22 -5.50 -3.14
N GLY A 51 14.80 -6.34 -2.19
CA GLY A 51 15.43 -7.67 -2.07
C GLY A 51 15.46 -8.37 -3.44
N GLU A 52 16.56 -9.03 -3.80
CA GLU A 52 16.86 -9.51 -5.17
C GLU A 52 15.68 -10.23 -5.85
N LYS A 53 14.91 -11.00 -5.06
CA LYS A 53 13.69 -11.69 -5.50
C LYS A 53 12.63 -10.74 -6.05
N TYR A 54 12.33 -9.65 -5.35
CA TYR A 54 11.31 -8.67 -5.76
C TYR A 54 11.81 -7.80 -6.91
N ASP A 55 13.10 -7.46 -6.87
CA ASP A 55 13.79 -6.76 -7.96
C ASP A 55 13.70 -7.54 -9.29
N LYS A 56 13.85 -8.87 -9.21
CA LYS A 56 13.67 -9.79 -10.34
C LYS A 56 12.20 -9.84 -10.78
N LEU A 57 11.27 -10.03 -9.85
CA LEU A 57 9.83 -10.07 -10.15
C LEU A 57 9.34 -8.80 -10.86
N LEU A 58 9.76 -7.63 -10.39
CA LEU A 58 9.41 -6.35 -11.00
C LEU A 58 9.97 -6.22 -12.42
N ARG A 59 11.23 -6.65 -12.64
CA ARG A 59 11.82 -6.70 -13.98
C ARG A 59 11.06 -7.64 -14.92
N GLU A 60 10.70 -8.83 -14.45
CA GLU A 60 9.92 -9.79 -15.24
C GLU A 60 8.53 -9.24 -15.58
N ASN A 61 7.84 -8.61 -14.63
CA ASN A 61 6.55 -7.97 -14.87
C ASN A 61 6.67 -6.80 -15.87
N LEU A 62 7.75 -6.02 -15.76
CA LEU A 62 8.05 -4.92 -16.69
C LEU A 62 8.24 -5.43 -18.11
N ILE A 63 9.02 -6.51 -18.29
CA ILE A 63 9.26 -7.13 -19.60
C ILE A 63 7.94 -7.70 -20.16
N ALA A 64 7.17 -8.42 -19.34
CA ALA A 64 5.90 -8.98 -19.75
C ALA A 64 4.90 -7.90 -20.22
N SER A 65 4.95 -6.70 -19.61
CA SER A 65 4.09 -5.58 -19.98
C SER A 65 4.36 -4.98 -21.37
N GLU A 66 5.55 -5.21 -21.96
CA GLU A 66 6.00 -4.53 -23.18
C GLU A 66 5.13 -4.83 -24.40
N GLN A 67 4.55 -6.02 -24.46
CA GLN A 67 3.75 -6.48 -25.59
C GLN A 67 2.24 -6.26 -25.38
N MET A 68 1.86 -5.52 -24.35
CA MET A 68 0.46 -5.28 -23.99
C MET A 68 -0.03 -3.95 -24.56
N THR A 69 -1.28 -3.95 -25.03
CA THR A 69 -1.93 -2.72 -25.51
C THR A 69 -2.86 -2.19 -24.43
N VAL A 70 -2.73 -0.91 -24.07
CA VAL A 70 -3.58 -0.25 -23.09
C VAL A 70 -4.61 0.62 -23.80
N ARG A 71 -5.86 0.54 -23.35
CA ARG A 71 -6.95 1.41 -23.78
C ARG A 71 -7.61 2.03 -22.54
N PRO A 72 -7.74 3.36 -22.46
CA PRO A 72 -8.54 3.97 -21.41
C PRO A 72 -10.01 3.56 -21.59
N ALA A 73 -10.67 3.18 -20.49
CA ALA A 73 -12.11 2.93 -20.46
C ALA A 73 -12.86 4.08 -19.79
N THR A 74 -12.29 4.60 -18.70
CA THR A 74 -12.73 5.81 -17.98
C THR A 74 -11.50 6.56 -17.49
N ASP A 75 -11.68 7.64 -16.73
CA ASP A 75 -10.57 8.42 -16.17
C ASP A 75 -9.68 7.61 -15.21
N GLN A 76 -10.24 6.58 -14.57
CA GLN A 76 -9.55 5.76 -13.56
C GLN A 76 -9.37 4.29 -13.98
N LEU A 77 -10.11 3.81 -14.98
CA LEU A 77 -10.08 2.41 -15.42
C LEU A 77 -9.44 2.25 -16.79
N TYR A 78 -8.58 1.23 -16.86
CA TYR A 78 -7.82 0.88 -18.05
C TYR A 78 -8.07 -0.55 -18.46
N ILE A 79 -8.29 -0.77 -19.75
CA ILE A 79 -8.38 -2.09 -20.35
C ILE A 79 -7.01 -2.42 -20.94
N VAL A 80 -6.39 -3.48 -20.43
CA VAL A 80 -5.12 -4.00 -20.91
C VAL A 80 -5.36 -5.27 -21.71
N LEU A 81 -4.99 -5.24 -22.98
CA LEU A 81 -5.08 -6.36 -23.90
C LEU A 81 -3.76 -7.13 -23.92
N GLU A 82 -3.83 -8.38 -23.50
CA GLU A 82 -2.74 -9.35 -23.52
C GLU A 82 -3.14 -10.50 -24.45
N ARG A 83 -2.67 -10.46 -25.70
CA ARG A 83 -3.07 -11.40 -26.75
C ARG A 83 -4.61 -11.39 -26.94
N VAL A 84 -5.29 -12.45 -26.51
CA VAL A 84 -6.75 -12.61 -26.58
C VAL A 84 -7.46 -12.27 -25.26
N ARG A 85 -6.70 -12.07 -24.17
CA ARG A 85 -7.25 -11.79 -22.85
C ARG A 85 -7.30 -10.28 -22.63
N ARG A 86 -8.39 -9.84 -21.99
CA ARG A 86 -8.53 -8.47 -21.51
C ARG A 86 -8.49 -8.46 -19.99
N ASN A 87 -7.74 -7.53 -19.42
CA ASN A 87 -7.72 -7.27 -18.00
C ASN A 87 -8.13 -5.84 -17.73
N ILE A 88 -8.82 -5.61 -16.62
CA ILE A 88 -9.24 -4.27 -16.17
C ILE A 88 -8.34 -3.88 -15.01
N VAL A 89 -7.74 -2.71 -15.11
CA VAL A 89 -6.80 -2.16 -14.13
C VAL A 89 -7.33 -0.83 -13.62
N CYS A 90 -7.33 -0.64 -12.29
CA CYS A 90 -7.49 0.65 -11.63
C CYS A 90 -6.22 0.95 -10.84
N LEU A 91 -5.49 1.99 -11.22
CA LEU A 91 -4.24 2.35 -10.54
C LEU A 91 -4.49 2.98 -9.16
N GLU A 92 -5.54 3.78 -9.03
CA GLU A 92 -5.89 4.47 -7.79
C GLU A 92 -6.27 3.49 -6.68
N GLU A 93 -7.12 2.51 -7.02
CA GLU A 93 -7.53 1.45 -6.10
C GLU A 93 -6.48 0.32 -5.97
N GLY A 94 -5.42 0.33 -6.79
CA GLY A 94 -4.42 -0.72 -6.82
C GLY A 94 -4.99 -2.09 -7.23
N THR A 95 -5.98 -2.12 -8.13
CA THR A 95 -6.69 -3.34 -8.52
C THR A 95 -6.43 -3.76 -9.96
N CYS A 96 -6.38 -5.08 -10.18
CA CYS A 96 -6.38 -5.69 -11.50
C CYS A 96 -7.29 -6.91 -11.51
N SER A 97 -8.01 -7.15 -12.61
CA SER A 97 -8.82 -8.37 -12.76
C SER A 97 -8.01 -9.67 -12.74
N CYS A 98 -6.68 -9.60 -12.87
CA CYS A 98 -5.80 -10.77 -12.68
C CYS A 98 -5.54 -11.11 -11.20
N GLY A 99 -5.98 -10.26 -10.26
CA GLY A 99 -5.86 -10.45 -8.80
C GLY A 99 -4.47 -10.19 -8.23
N LYS A 100 -3.40 -10.27 -9.04
CA LYS A 100 -2.02 -10.13 -8.56
C LYS A 100 -1.71 -8.75 -7.99
N PHE A 101 -2.31 -7.69 -8.54
CA PHE A 101 -2.02 -6.33 -8.07
C PHE A 101 -2.48 -6.12 -6.62
N GLN A 102 -3.64 -6.68 -6.27
CA GLN A 102 -4.21 -6.63 -4.93
C GLN A 102 -3.47 -7.55 -3.96
N MET A 103 -3.08 -8.75 -4.42
CA MET A 103 -2.47 -9.79 -3.58
C MET A 103 -1.00 -9.49 -3.26
N ASP A 104 -0.22 -9.11 -4.28
CA ASP A 104 1.21 -8.87 -4.11
C ASP A 104 1.50 -7.45 -3.60
N GLU A 105 0.49 -6.58 -3.60
CA GLU A 105 0.61 -5.13 -3.36
C GLU A 105 1.74 -4.49 -4.20
N LEU A 106 1.99 -5.08 -5.37
CA LEU A 106 3.02 -4.74 -6.34
C LEU A 106 2.40 -4.67 -7.73
N PRO A 107 2.87 -3.77 -8.61
CA PRO A 107 2.36 -3.70 -9.97
C PRO A 107 2.56 -5.04 -10.70
N CYS A 108 1.44 -5.65 -11.09
CA CYS A 108 1.41 -6.79 -11.99
C CYS A 108 1.79 -6.35 -13.43
N PRO A 109 2.03 -7.26 -14.38
CA PRO A 109 2.34 -6.91 -15.77
C PRO A 109 1.31 -5.96 -16.41
N HIS A 110 0.02 -6.15 -16.12
CA HIS A 110 -1.03 -5.29 -16.65
C HIS A 110 -0.98 -3.89 -16.06
N ALA A 111 -0.73 -3.77 -14.76
CA ALA A 111 -0.54 -2.47 -14.12
C ALA A 111 0.67 -1.74 -14.72
N TRP A 112 1.80 -2.43 -14.88
CA TRP A 112 2.99 -1.88 -15.55
C TRP A 112 2.72 -1.35 -16.96
N ALA A 113 1.88 -2.04 -17.75
CA ALA A 113 1.51 -1.57 -19.07
C ALA A 113 0.80 -0.21 -19.00
N VAL A 114 -0.13 -0.04 -18.06
CA VAL A 114 -0.85 1.22 -17.85
C VAL A 114 0.09 2.32 -17.37
N LEU A 115 0.99 2.00 -16.44
CA LEU A 115 2.00 2.93 -15.92
C LEU A 115 2.90 3.48 -17.02
N LYS A 116 3.34 2.61 -17.94
CA LYS A 116 4.10 3.02 -19.14
C LYS A 116 3.26 3.89 -20.07
N ASN A 117 2.00 3.53 -20.30
CA ASN A 117 1.11 4.25 -21.21
C ASN A 117 0.79 5.68 -20.73
N GLN A 118 0.68 5.89 -19.42
CA GLN A 118 0.45 7.20 -18.82
C GLN A 118 1.68 8.15 -18.88
N GLN A 119 2.83 7.72 -19.42
CA GLN A 119 4.09 8.48 -19.41
C GLN A 119 4.36 9.09 -18.02
N LEU A 120 4.34 8.25 -16.98
CA LEU A 120 4.71 8.68 -15.64
C LEU A 120 6.08 9.38 -15.70
N LYS A 121 6.12 10.61 -15.18
CA LYS A 121 7.39 11.34 -15.04
C LYS A 121 8.35 10.46 -14.24
N PRO A 122 9.63 10.36 -14.64
CA PRO A 122 10.63 9.60 -13.88
C PRO A 122 10.58 10.00 -12.40
N GLY A 123 10.35 9.03 -11.52
CA GLY A 123 10.17 9.24 -10.07
C GLY A 123 8.78 8.94 -9.51
N GLN A 124 7.73 8.83 -10.35
CA GLN A 124 6.39 8.40 -9.90
C GLN A 124 6.21 6.87 -9.83
N GLU A 125 7.13 6.08 -10.41
CA GLU A 125 7.17 4.61 -10.25
C GLU A 125 7.23 4.18 -8.78
N LEU A 126 7.86 4.98 -7.92
CA LEU A 126 7.95 4.75 -6.48
C LEU A 126 6.68 5.13 -5.71
N ILE A 127 5.79 5.95 -6.28
CA ILE A 127 4.59 6.48 -5.59
C ILE A 127 3.48 5.43 -5.54
N LEU A 128 3.48 4.46 -6.47
CA LEU A 128 2.59 3.29 -6.48
C LEU A 128 3.20 2.04 -5.84
N LEU A 129 4.43 2.18 -5.33
CA LEU A 129 5.06 1.23 -4.40
C LEU A 129 4.95 1.67 -2.92
N PRO A 130 3.95 2.45 -2.44
CA PRO A 130 3.99 2.97 -1.09
C PRO A 130 3.82 1.83 -0.08
N LYS A 131 3.13 0.74 -0.46
CA LYS A 131 2.99 -0.45 0.40
C LYS A 131 4.18 -1.40 0.30
N ALA A 132 4.68 -1.69 -0.91
CA ALA A 132 5.81 -2.60 -1.08
C ALA A 132 7.10 -2.10 -0.41
N LYS A 133 7.40 -0.79 -0.49
CA LYS A 133 8.52 -0.21 0.28
C LYS A 133 8.22 -0.21 1.78
N LEU A 134 6.98 0.01 2.21
CA LEU A 134 6.62 -0.05 3.62
C LEU A 134 6.77 -1.47 4.19
N VAL A 135 6.46 -2.53 3.44
CA VAL A 135 6.64 -3.93 3.86
C VAL A 135 8.11 -4.30 3.96
N VAL A 136 8.94 -3.95 2.97
CA VAL A 136 10.38 -4.28 2.98
C VAL A 136 11.12 -3.46 4.05
N VAL A 137 10.77 -2.17 4.22
CA VAL A 137 11.37 -1.31 5.24
C VAL A 137 10.85 -1.66 6.64
N ASN A 138 9.57 -2.03 6.82
CA ASN A 138 9.08 -2.57 8.10
C ASN A 138 9.81 -3.85 8.47
N CYS A 139 9.95 -4.81 7.55
CA CYS A 139 10.53 -6.12 7.86
C CYS A 139 11.99 -6.02 8.31
N MET A 140 12.76 -5.05 7.78
CA MET A 140 14.13 -4.78 8.24
C MET A 140 14.20 -3.93 9.52
N ALA A 141 13.25 -3.02 9.74
CA ALA A 141 13.28 -2.11 10.90
C ALA A 141 12.65 -2.72 12.18
N THR A 142 11.69 -3.64 12.08
CA THR A 142 11.01 -4.23 13.25
C THR A 142 11.61 -5.56 13.72
N LEU A 143 12.42 -6.24 12.89
CA LEU A 143 12.97 -7.57 13.22
C LEU A 143 14.51 -7.61 13.28
N GLY A 144 15.18 -6.46 13.41
CA GLY A 144 16.64 -6.36 13.50
C GLY A 144 17.32 -7.40 14.43
N PRO A 145 16.75 -7.77 15.59
CA PRO A 145 17.28 -8.85 16.43
C PRO A 145 16.68 -10.25 16.20
N TYR A 146 15.54 -10.36 15.49
CA TYR A 146 14.73 -11.61 15.40
C TYR A 146 14.67 -12.22 14.00
N PHE A 147 15.24 -11.57 12.98
CA PHE A 147 15.26 -12.04 11.60
C PHE A 147 15.85 -13.47 11.39
N PRO A 148 16.80 -13.98 12.21
CA PRO A 148 17.30 -15.35 12.03
C PRO A 148 16.31 -16.47 12.44
N LEU A 149 15.18 -16.15 13.09
CA LEU A 149 14.24 -17.16 13.61
C LEU A 149 13.13 -17.58 12.63
N PHE A 150 12.96 -16.86 11.52
CA PHE A 150 11.89 -17.12 10.54
C PHE A 150 12.37 -17.70 9.19
N LEU A 151 13.66 -18.08 9.10
CA LEU A 151 14.28 -18.66 7.90
C LEU A 151 14.88 -20.05 8.14
N LYS A 152 14.24 -20.86 8.99
CA LYS A 152 14.42 -22.33 8.97
C LYS A 152 13.16 -23.01 8.44
#